data_AF-A0A970VMG2-F1
#
_entry.id   AF-A0A970VMG2-F1
#
_cell.length_a   1.000
_cell.length_b   1.000
_cell.length_c   1.000
_cell.angle_alpha   90.00
_cell.angle_beta   90.00
_cell.angle_gamma   90.00
#
_symmetry.space_group_name_H-M   'P 1'
#
loop_
_entity.id
_entity.type
_entity.pdbx_description
1 polymer ?
#
loop_
_entity_poly.entity_id
_entity_poly.type
_entity_poly.pdbx_seq_one_letter_code
_entity_poly.pdbx_strand_id
1 'polypeptide(L)'
;MNDLVLDDVKKYILSKLEKKTFSAIADQVPALIDDFLAYDIHFMKLTKVLDENDEQSDNEYDEDDAFEYIYDAYLSDHPQNDDEDMIVATLLNRYMELHAEYLELQA
;
A
#
# COMPACT_ATOMS: atom_id res chain seq x y z
N MET A 1 -12.22 6.74 -3.93
CA MET A 1 -11.13 7.47 -3.27
C MET A 1 -10.56 8.39 -4.32
N ASN A 2 -10.70 9.70 -4.12
CA ASN A 2 -10.35 10.67 -5.17
C ASN A 2 -8.82 10.81 -5.27
N ASP A 3 -8.29 11.13 -6.45
CA ASP A 3 -6.83 11.18 -6.71
C ASP A 3 -6.07 12.08 -5.71
N LEU A 4 -6.70 13.16 -5.25
CA LEU A 4 -6.16 14.05 -4.21
C LEU A 4 -5.87 13.34 -2.88
N VAL A 5 -6.73 12.41 -2.47
CA VAL A 5 -6.57 11.67 -1.21
C VAL A 5 -5.41 10.68 -1.32
N LEU A 6 -5.27 10.02 -2.47
CA LEU A 6 -4.15 9.11 -2.75
C LEU A 6 -2.81 9.86 -2.71
N ASP A 7 -2.78 11.05 -3.29
CA ASP A 7 -1.62 11.92 -3.32
C ASP A 7 -1.19 12.39 -1.93
N ASP A 8 -2.16 12.61 -1.04
CA ASP A 8 -1.92 13.01 0.35
C ASP A 8 -1.47 11.82 1.23
N VAL A 9 -2.09 10.65 1.06
CA VAL A 9 -1.65 9.40 1.71
C VAL A 9 -0.20 9.09 1.34
N LYS A 10 0.13 9.12 0.04
CA LYS A 10 1.49 8.90 -0.44
C LYS A 10 2.48 9.86 0.20
N LYS A 11 2.19 11.17 0.22
CA LYS A 11 3.05 12.18 0.85
C LYS A 11 3.23 11.90 2.33
N TYR A 12 2.16 11.51 3.02
CA TYR A 12 2.22 11.13 4.44
C TYR A 12 3.18 9.96 4.65
N ILE A 13 2.96 8.86 3.94
CA ILE A 13 3.77 7.63 4.06
C ILE A 13 5.23 7.94 3.77
N LEU A 14 5.54 8.56 2.63
CA LEU A 14 6.91 8.90 2.24
C LEU A 14 7.60 9.83 3.24
N SER A 15 6.87 10.71 3.92
CA SER A 15 7.42 11.58 4.96
C SER A 15 7.77 10.85 6.26
N LYS A 16 7.12 9.70 6.52
CA LYS A 16 7.26 8.90 7.73
C LYS A 16 8.17 7.68 7.57
N LEU A 17 8.52 7.30 6.35
CA LEU A 17 9.44 6.20 6.09
C LEU A 17 10.86 6.52 6.57
N GLU A 18 11.49 5.53 7.22
CA GLU A 18 12.88 5.64 7.64
C GLU A 18 13.84 5.44 6.46
N LYS A 19 14.45 6.53 6.01
CA LYS A 19 15.36 6.53 4.84
C LYS A 19 16.53 5.55 4.94
N LYS A 20 17.00 5.21 6.15
CA LYS A 20 18.12 4.28 6.34
C LYS A 20 17.72 2.84 6.02
N THR A 21 16.53 2.44 6.47
CA THR A 21 15.98 1.09 6.32
C THR A 21 15.77 0.75 4.86
N PHE A 22 15.29 1.70 4.06
CA PHE A 22 15.02 1.52 2.63
C PHE A 22 16.09 2.09 1.71
N SER A 23 17.30 2.32 2.23
CA SER A 23 18.37 2.99 1.48
C SER A 23 18.81 2.21 0.22
N ALA A 24 18.69 0.88 0.22
CA ALA A 24 19.02 0.04 -0.93
C ALA A 24 18.05 0.22 -2.12
N ILE A 25 16.78 0.54 -1.83
CA ILE A 25 15.71 0.70 -2.83
C ILE A 25 15.17 2.14 -2.87
N ALA A 26 15.92 3.11 -2.32
CA ALA A 26 15.41 4.46 -2.05
C ALA A 26 14.84 5.17 -3.30
N ASP A 27 15.44 4.93 -4.46
CA ASP A 27 15.00 5.49 -5.75
C ASP A 27 13.69 4.84 -6.24
N GLN A 28 13.42 3.60 -5.81
CA GLN A 28 12.23 2.82 -6.18
C GLN A 28 11.07 3.04 -5.21
N VAL A 29 11.35 3.37 -3.94
CA VAL A 29 10.33 3.55 -2.88
C VAL A 29 9.12 4.37 -3.33
N PRO A 30 9.26 5.56 -3.96
CA PRO A 30 8.08 6.34 -4.35
C PRO A 30 7.17 5.65 -5.37
N ALA A 31 7.74 4.85 -6.28
CA ALA A 31 6.99 4.07 -7.27
C ALA A 31 6.34 2.84 -6.60
N LEU A 32 7.07 2.14 -5.75
CA LEU A 32 6.53 1.00 -4.99
C LEU A 32 5.33 1.39 -4.13
N ILE A 33 5.35 2.58 -3.51
CA ILE A 33 4.19 3.08 -2.75
C ILE A 33 2.99 3.39 -3.68
N ASP A 34 3.21 3.84 -4.92
CA ASP A 34 2.12 4.01 -5.88
C ASP A 34 1.50 2.66 -6.24
N ASP A 35 2.34 1.66 -6.50
CA ASP A 35 1.89 0.31 -6.87
C ASP A 35 1.10 -0.32 -5.71
N PHE A 36 1.60 -0.23 -4.48
CA PHE A 36 0.90 -0.71 -3.29
C PHE A 36 -0.46 -0.04 -3.10
N LEU A 37 -0.55 1.28 -3.24
CA LEU A 37 -1.83 1.99 -3.18
C LEU A 37 -2.81 1.49 -4.25
N ALA A 38 -2.33 1.28 -5.47
CA ALA A 38 -3.16 0.79 -6.57
C ALA A 38 -3.67 -0.63 -6.31
N TYR A 39 -2.80 -1.53 -5.84
CA TYR A 39 -3.17 -2.89 -5.49
C TYR A 39 -4.14 -2.95 -4.31
N ASP A 40 -3.91 -2.12 -3.28
CA ASP A 40 -4.74 -2.04 -2.08
C ASP A 40 -6.17 -1.54 -2.40
N ILE A 41 -6.30 -0.49 -3.22
CA ILE A 41 -7.61 -0.04 -3.73
C ILE A 41 -8.30 -1.12 -4.53
N HIS A 42 -7.55 -1.82 -5.39
CA HIS A 42 -8.11 -2.90 -6.18
C HIS A 42 -8.62 -4.03 -5.27
N PHE A 43 -7.86 -4.42 -4.24
CA PHE A 43 -8.27 -5.38 -3.24
C PHE A 43 -9.55 -4.93 -2.52
N MET A 44 -9.58 -3.69 -2.02
CA MET A 44 -10.77 -3.14 -1.34
C MET A 44 -12.03 -3.16 -2.22
N LYS A 45 -11.89 -2.94 -3.52
CA LYS A 45 -13.01 -3.06 -4.47
C LYS A 45 -13.40 -4.51 -4.72
N LEU A 46 -12.41 -5.40 -4.84
CA LEU A 46 -12.61 -6.83 -5.07
C LEU A 46 -13.36 -7.50 -3.90
N THR A 47 -12.99 -7.15 -2.67
CA THR A 47 -13.61 -7.62 -1.43
C THR A 47 -14.83 -6.79 -1.02
N LYS A 48 -15.14 -5.74 -1.79
CA LYS A 48 -16.25 -4.79 -1.57
C LYS A 48 -16.17 -4.03 -0.25
N VAL A 49 -14.99 -3.90 0.34
CA VAL A 49 -14.72 -2.92 1.41
C VAL A 49 -15.03 -1.51 0.92
N LEU A 50 -14.68 -1.23 -0.34
CA LEU A 50 -15.14 -0.05 -1.07
C LEU A 50 -16.26 -0.43 -2.04
N ASP A 51 -17.32 0.39 -2.07
CA ASP A 51 -18.44 0.22 -2.97
C ASP A 51 -18.18 0.81 -4.38
N GLU A 52 -19.20 0.82 -5.25
CA GLU A 52 -19.09 1.34 -6.63
C GLU A 52 -18.84 2.86 -6.71
N ASN A 53 -19.09 3.59 -5.62
CA ASN A 53 -18.79 5.02 -5.49
C ASN A 53 -17.46 5.26 -4.78
N ASP A 54 -16.70 4.19 -4.51
CA ASP A 54 -15.52 4.16 -3.67
C ASP A 54 -15.75 4.69 -2.24
N GLU A 55 -16.93 4.46 -1.70
CA GLU A 55 -17.27 4.74 -0.30
C GLU A 55 -17.09 3.48 0.54
N GLN A 56 -16.74 3.65 1.82
CA GLN A 56 -16.59 2.54 2.75
C GLN A 56 -17.94 1.84 2.96
N SER A 57 -17.97 0.52 2.75
CA SER A 57 -19.14 -0.33 2.95
C SER A 57 -19.14 -0.97 4.35
N ASP A 58 -20.14 -1.82 4.62
CA ASP A 58 -20.21 -2.61 5.85
C ASP A 58 -19.22 -3.79 5.90
N ASN A 59 -18.50 -4.07 4.80
CA ASN A 59 -17.47 -5.11 4.79
C ASN A 59 -16.20 -4.63 5.51
N GLU A 60 -15.64 -5.52 6.32
CA GLU A 60 -14.40 -5.27 7.06
C GLU A 60 -13.19 -5.46 6.15
N TYR A 61 -12.18 -4.60 6.33
CA TYR A 61 -10.88 -4.76 5.71
C TYR A 61 -10.08 -5.82 6.48
N ASP A 62 -9.70 -6.90 5.80
CA ASP A 62 -8.84 -7.93 6.37
C ASP A 62 -7.38 -7.63 6.00
N GLU A 63 -6.59 -7.25 7.00
CA GLU A 63 -5.19 -6.86 6.82
C GLU A 63 -4.30 -8.01 6.35
N ASP A 64 -4.56 -9.24 6.80
CA ASP A 64 -3.75 -10.40 6.43
C ASP A 64 -3.99 -10.75 4.95
N ASP A 65 -5.26 -10.81 4.53
CA ASP A 65 -5.63 -11.06 3.13
C ASP A 65 -5.14 -9.93 2.21
N ALA A 66 -5.22 -8.67 2.67
CA ALA A 66 -4.75 -7.53 1.89
C ALA A 66 -3.22 -7.58 1.69
N PHE A 67 -2.47 -7.92 2.74
CA PHE A 67 -1.02 -8.06 2.64
C PHE A 67 -0.64 -9.11 1.60
N GLU A 68 -1.23 -10.32 1.71
CA GLU A 68 -0.98 -11.41 0.76
C GLU A 68 -1.33 -10.99 -0.68
N TYR A 69 -2.49 -10.36 -0.87
CA TYR A 69 -2.93 -9.90 -2.18
C TYR A 69 -1.98 -8.87 -2.80
N ILE A 70 -1.61 -7.83 -2.04
CA ILE A 70 -0.75 -6.74 -2.54
C ILE A 70 0.65 -7.29 -2.87
N TYR A 71 1.17 -8.18 -2.02
CA TYR A 71 2.47 -8.79 -2.23
C TYR A 71 2.49 -9.68 -3.47
N ASP A 72 1.48 -10.53 -3.66
CA ASP A 72 1.35 -11.37 -4.85
C ASP A 72 1.19 -10.55 -6.14
N ALA A 73 0.43 -9.46 -6.09
CA ALA A 73 0.28 -8.54 -7.21
C ALA A 73 1.62 -7.89 -7.59
N TYR A 74 2.38 -7.41 -6.59
CA TYR A 74 3.73 -6.90 -6.80
C TYR A 74 4.66 -7.95 -7.44
N LEU A 75 4.69 -9.18 -6.93
CA LEU A 75 5.56 -10.24 -7.47
C LEU A 75 5.20 -10.59 -8.93
N SER A 76 3.90 -10.55 -9.27
CA SER A 76 3.42 -10.76 -10.64
C SER A 76 3.92 -9.68 -11.59
N ASP A 77 3.96 -8.42 -11.16
CA ASP A 77 4.40 -7.29 -11.97
C ASP A 77 5.94 -7.12 -11.97
N HIS A 78 6.64 -7.72 -10.99
CA HIS A 78 8.10 -7.67 -10.82
C HIS A 78 8.78 -9.06 -10.79
N PRO A 79 8.59 -9.94 -11.80
CA PRO A 79 8.96 -11.36 -11.75
C PRO A 79 10.47 -11.69 -11.81
N GLN A 80 11.37 -10.71 -11.70
CA GLN A 80 12.83 -10.91 -11.78
C GLN A 80 13.60 -10.26 -10.61
N ASN A 81 12.90 -9.84 -9.54
CA ASN A 81 13.49 -9.02 -8.48
C ASN A 81 13.67 -9.76 -7.15
N ASP A 82 13.94 -11.06 -7.20
CA ASP A 82 14.04 -11.99 -6.06
C ASP A 82 15.00 -11.51 -4.93
N ASP A 83 16.04 -10.73 -5.28
CA ASP A 83 17.01 -10.21 -4.30
C ASP A 83 16.42 -9.07 -3.43
N GLU A 84 15.33 -8.43 -3.86
CA GLU A 84 14.66 -7.32 -3.17
C GLU A 84 13.38 -7.75 -2.43
N ASP A 85 12.96 -9.00 -2.55
CA ASP A 85 11.70 -9.53 -1.98
C ASP A 85 11.52 -9.20 -0.49
N MET A 86 12.56 -9.45 0.32
CA MET A 86 12.47 -9.22 1.76
C MET A 86 12.38 -7.73 2.14
N ILE A 87 13.06 -6.85 1.40
CA ILE A 87 13.00 -5.40 1.68
C ILE A 87 11.68 -4.81 1.19
N VAL A 88 11.11 -5.36 0.12
CA VAL A 88 9.79 -4.96 -0.40
C VAL A 88 8.67 -5.43 0.52
N ALA A 89 8.71 -6.67 1.01
CA ALA A 89 7.75 -7.15 2.03
C ALA A 89 7.82 -6.29 3.30
N THR A 90 9.02 -5.89 3.72
CA THR A 90 9.21 -4.96 4.86
C THR A 90 8.62 -3.57 4.56
N LEU A 91 8.79 -3.07 3.34
CA LEU A 91 8.19 -1.81 2.90
C LEU A 91 6.66 -1.90 2.89
N LEU A 92 6.10 -3.01 2.40
CA LEU A 92 4.66 -3.25 2.36
C LEU A 92 4.06 -3.25 3.77
N ASN A 93 4.66 -4.00 4.71
CA ASN A 93 4.21 -4.00 6.10
C ASN A 93 4.21 -2.57 6.66
N ARG A 94 5.27 -1.80 6.39
CA ARG A 94 5.35 -0.41 6.86
C ARG A 94 4.36 0.52 6.17
N TYR A 95 4.06 0.28 4.90
CA TYR A 95 3.02 0.98 4.16
C TYR A 95 1.66 0.75 4.83
N MET A 96 1.28 -0.50 5.13
CA MET A 96 -0.02 -0.83 5.73
C MET A 96 -0.20 -0.17 7.10
N GLU A 97 0.82 -0.23 7.96
CA GLU A 97 0.82 0.45 9.26
C GLU A 97 0.59 1.97 9.12
N LEU A 98 1.30 2.62 8.18
CA LEU A 98 1.20 4.06 7.98
C LEU A 98 -0.08 4.48 7.28
N HIS A 99 -0.63 3.63 6.41
CA HIS A 99 -1.92 3.86 5.77
C HIS A 99 -3.04 3.81 6.81
N ALA A 100 -3.06 2.79 7.66
CA ALA A 100 -4.00 2.70 8.79
C ALA A 100 -3.88 3.90 9.73
N GLU A 101 -2.66 4.29 10.13
CA GLU A 101 -2.40 5.48 10.96
C GLU A 101 -2.96 6.76 10.30
N TYR A 102 -2.79 6.92 8.98
CA TYR A 102 -3.34 8.07 8.28
C TYR A 102 -4.87 8.10 8.31
N LEU A 103 -5.52 6.96 8.06
CA LEU A 103 -6.98 6.85 8.09
C LEU A 103 -7.53 7.16 9.48
N GLU A 104 -6.89 6.68 10.55
CA GLU A 104 -7.24 7.02 11.93
C GLU A 104 -7.12 8.53 12.22
N LEU A 105 -6.16 9.23 11.63
CA LEU A 105 -6.00 10.68 11.79
C LEU A 105 -7.06 11.50 11.04
N GLN A 106 -7.75 10.91 10.05
CA GLN A 106 -8.82 11.54 9.28
C GLN A 106 -10.23 11.27 9.84
N ALA A 107 -10.37 10.31 10.76
CA ALA A 107 -11.63 9.93 11.42
C ALA A 107 -12.02 10.89 12.55
#